data_AF-A0A4R1K1H1-F1
#
_entry.id   AF-A0A4R1K1H1-F1
#
_cell.length_a   1.000
_cell.length_b   1.000
_cell.length_c   1.000
_cell.angle_alpha   90.00
_cell.angle_beta   90.00
_cell.angle_gamma   90.00
#
_symmetry.space_group_name_H-M   'P 1'
#
loop_
_entity.id
_entity.type
_entity.pdbx_description
1 polymer ?
#
loop_
_entity_poly.entity_id
_entity_poly.type
_entity_poly.pdbx_seq_one_letter_code
_entity_poly.pdbx_strand_id
1 'polypeptide(L)'
;MQSFRLTRSLMAISVFGVALATSGIARADDTVATSGDLEAAIGAYPGTQSKVNGNVEAEFEDGYVKIEYDLTGLEPNANGGLHIHSGTSCKDAEKVGGHYYAPKADGDYWKNANWVSDSKGEAHGSFQLISGLNRKDNLGHAVVVHASNGSRIGCGILEKE
;
A
#
# COMPACT_ATOMS: atom_id res chain seq x y z
N MET A 1 54.89 -28.04 -14.38
CA MET A 1 55.18 -27.18 -15.55
C MET A 1 54.64 -25.80 -15.21
N GLN A 2 55.48 -24.85 -14.80
CA GLN A 2 56.11 -23.84 -15.68
C GLN A 2 55.06 -23.13 -16.57
N SER A 3 54.98 -21.83 -16.73
CA SER A 3 55.69 -20.65 -16.21
C SER A 3 55.17 -19.46 -17.04
N PHE A 4 55.41 -18.23 -16.57
CA PHE A 4 55.55 -16.99 -17.38
C PHE A 4 54.27 -16.36 -17.96
N ARG A 5 54.11 -15.03 -18.07
CA ARG A 5 54.99 -13.87 -17.82
C ARG A 5 54.10 -12.61 -17.71
N LEU A 6 54.38 -11.76 -16.72
CA LEU A 6 54.02 -10.34 -16.72
C LEU A 6 54.85 -9.61 -17.77
N THR A 7 54.25 -8.67 -18.52
CA THR A 7 54.97 -7.53 -19.09
C THR A 7 54.16 -6.25 -18.90
N ARG A 8 54.77 -5.29 -18.21
CA ARG A 8 54.36 -3.88 -18.07
C ARG A 8 55.03 -3.07 -19.19
N SER A 9 54.33 -2.10 -19.76
CA SER A 9 54.89 -0.91 -20.43
C SER A 9 53.72 -0.05 -20.93
N LEU A 10 53.69 1.28 -21.01
CA LEU A 10 54.27 2.42 -20.30
C LEU A 10 53.42 3.63 -20.78
N MET A 11 53.35 4.70 -19.97
CA MET A 11 52.57 5.93 -20.17
C MET A 11 52.86 6.74 -21.47
N ALA A 12 51.87 7.50 -21.92
CA ALA A 12 51.99 8.85 -22.52
C ALA A 12 50.68 9.64 -22.24
N ILE A 13 50.65 10.63 -21.34
CA ILE A 13 50.85 12.09 -21.50
C ILE A 13 49.72 12.82 -22.26
N SER A 14 48.86 13.52 -21.46
CA SER A 14 48.40 14.94 -21.58
C SER A 14 47.53 15.37 -22.79
N VAL A 15 46.61 16.36 -22.78
CA VAL A 15 46.31 17.51 -21.91
C VAL A 15 44.84 17.95 -22.17
N PHE A 16 44.31 18.82 -21.30
CA PHE A 16 43.22 19.81 -21.46
C PHE A 16 41.77 19.33 -21.53
N GLY A 17 41.01 19.82 -20.54
CA GLY A 17 39.64 19.40 -20.26
C GLY A 17 38.57 20.13 -21.04
N VAL A 18 37.36 19.64 -20.82
CA VAL A 18 36.12 20.40 -20.88
C VAL A 18 35.26 19.87 -19.75
N ALA A 19 34.96 20.70 -18.75
CA ALA A 19 33.88 20.44 -17.82
C ALA A 19 32.55 20.71 -18.54
N LEU A 20 31.73 19.69 -18.72
CA LEU A 20 30.29 19.84 -18.89
C LEU A 20 29.61 19.07 -17.76
N ALA A 21 29.06 19.82 -16.81
CA ALA A 21 28.11 19.29 -15.86
C ALA A 21 26.78 19.10 -16.57
N THR A 22 26.19 17.90 -16.49
CA THR A 22 24.72 17.73 -16.41
C THR A 22 24.39 16.36 -15.85
N SER A 23 23.32 16.36 -15.05
CA SER A 23 22.42 15.24 -14.75
C SER A 23 22.76 14.44 -13.49
N GLY A 24 21.93 14.70 -12.47
CA GLY A 24 21.93 14.04 -11.19
C GLY A 24 21.80 12.53 -11.33
N ILE A 25 22.49 11.84 -10.43
CA ILE A 25 22.26 10.43 -10.17
C ILE A 25 20.97 10.36 -9.36
N ALA A 26 19.83 10.36 -10.04
CA ALA A 26 18.62 9.80 -9.47
C ALA A 26 18.92 8.31 -9.23
N ARG A 27 18.85 7.88 -7.97
CA ARG A 27 18.77 6.45 -7.67
C ARG A 27 17.39 6.03 -8.17
N ALA A 28 17.35 5.25 -9.24
CA ALA A 28 16.16 4.47 -9.56
C ALA A 28 16.03 3.42 -8.45
N ASP A 29 15.30 3.78 -7.40
CA ASP A 29 14.54 2.80 -6.64
C ASP A 29 13.21 2.63 -7.38
N ASP A 30 13.29 2.00 -8.56
CA ASP A 30 12.10 1.60 -9.28
C ASP A 30 11.95 0.12 -8.99
N THR A 31 11.39 -0.15 -7.80
CA THR A 31 10.62 -1.37 -7.58
C THR A 31 9.73 -1.57 -8.79
N VAL A 32 9.82 -2.75 -9.38
CA VAL A 32 9.00 -3.14 -10.51
C VAL A 32 7.55 -3.11 -10.03
N ALA A 33 6.82 -2.03 -10.35
CA ALA A 33 5.38 -1.99 -10.28
C ALA A 33 4.86 -3.08 -11.23
N THR A 34 4.54 -4.25 -10.68
CA THR A 34 3.96 -5.36 -11.43
C THR A 34 2.48 -5.10 -11.70
N SER A 35 2.14 -4.01 -12.39
CA SER A 35 0.92 -3.80 -13.18
C SER A 35 -0.37 -4.56 -12.77
N GLY A 36 -0.71 -4.61 -11.48
CA GLY A 36 -1.61 -5.64 -10.94
C GLY A 36 -2.30 -5.28 -9.64
N ASP A 37 -1.93 -4.18 -9.00
CA ASP A 37 -2.48 -3.81 -7.70
C ASP A 37 -3.66 -2.85 -7.85
N LEU A 38 -4.38 -2.66 -6.75
CA LEU A 38 -5.41 -1.64 -6.61
C LEU A 38 -5.01 -0.71 -5.48
N GLU A 39 -5.30 0.58 -5.64
CA GLU A 39 -4.97 1.60 -4.64
C GLU A 39 -6.23 2.34 -4.21
N ALA A 40 -6.30 2.71 -2.93
CA ALA A 40 -7.32 3.59 -2.38
C ALA A 40 -6.69 4.75 -1.64
N ALA A 41 -6.92 5.96 -2.12
CA ALA A 41 -6.70 7.18 -1.34
C ALA A 41 -7.77 7.28 -0.24
N ILE A 42 -7.34 7.21 1.01
CA ILE A 42 -8.19 7.23 2.19
C ILE A 42 -8.41 8.68 2.63
N GLY A 43 -9.68 9.07 2.75
CA GLY A 43 -10.07 10.31 3.42
C GLY A 43 -11.07 10.04 4.54
N ALA A 44 -11.63 11.12 5.11
CA ALA A 44 -12.66 11.02 6.14
C ALA A 44 -13.86 10.18 5.69
N TYR A 45 -14.37 9.31 6.56
CA TYR A 45 -15.58 8.54 6.28
C TYR A 45 -16.80 9.48 6.07
N PRO A 46 -17.74 9.18 5.15
CA PRO A 46 -18.89 10.02 4.87
C PRO A 46 -19.69 10.41 6.12
N GLY A 47 -19.95 11.72 6.26
CA GLY A 47 -20.70 12.27 7.39
C GLY A 47 -19.90 12.43 8.68
N THR A 48 -18.59 12.17 8.67
CA THR A 48 -17.71 12.39 9.83
C THR A 48 -16.86 13.65 9.67
N GLN A 49 -16.19 14.06 10.76
CA GLN A 49 -15.13 15.07 10.77
C GLN A 49 -13.77 14.45 11.11
N SER A 50 -13.61 13.16 10.80
CA SER A 50 -12.36 12.44 10.99
C SER A 50 -11.24 13.11 10.20
N LYS A 51 -10.02 13.01 10.73
CA LYS A 51 -8.80 13.52 10.08
C LYS A 51 -7.96 12.40 9.48
N VAL A 52 -8.47 11.18 9.45
CA VAL A 52 -7.76 10.05 8.83
C VAL A 52 -7.50 10.36 7.36
N ASN A 53 -6.25 10.14 6.96
CA ASN A 53 -5.77 10.36 5.61
C ASN A 53 -4.64 9.37 5.29
N GLY A 54 -4.43 9.07 4.02
CA GLY A 54 -3.32 8.22 3.58
C GLY A 54 -3.68 7.35 2.39
N ASN A 55 -2.88 6.32 2.13
CA ASN A 55 -3.04 5.44 0.99
C ASN A 55 -3.01 3.98 1.43
N VAL A 56 -3.77 3.15 0.70
CA VAL A 56 -3.85 1.71 0.91
C VAL A 56 -3.71 1.02 -0.43
N GLU A 57 -2.75 0.11 -0.52
CA GLU A 57 -2.50 -0.73 -1.69
C GLU A 57 -2.98 -2.15 -1.40
N ALA A 58 -3.56 -2.79 -2.41
CA ALA A 58 -4.13 -4.13 -2.33
C ALA A 58 -3.65 -5.00 -3.51
N GLU A 59 -2.88 -6.02 -3.17
CA GLU A 59 -2.37 -7.05 -4.08
C GLU A 59 -3.18 -8.34 -3.89
N PHE A 60 -3.54 -9.01 -4.98
CA PHE A 60 -4.43 -10.18 -4.96
C PHE A 60 -3.81 -11.38 -5.66
N GLU A 61 -3.73 -12.51 -4.95
CA GLU A 61 -3.19 -13.77 -5.47
C GLU A 61 -3.93 -14.96 -4.86
N ASP A 62 -4.43 -15.88 -5.68
CA ASP A 62 -5.07 -17.14 -5.26
C ASP A 62 -6.15 -17.00 -4.15
N GLY A 63 -6.93 -15.92 -4.19
CA GLY A 63 -7.99 -15.63 -3.21
C GLY A 63 -7.49 -15.01 -1.90
N TYR A 64 -6.19 -14.77 -1.77
CA TYR A 64 -5.61 -13.92 -0.75
C TYR A 64 -5.61 -12.46 -1.21
N VAL A 65 -5.66 -11.57 -0.24
CA VAL A 65 -5.36 -10.16 -0.42
C VAL A 65 -4.25 -9.79 0.56
N LYS A 66 -3.21 -9.14 0.04
CA LYS A 66 -2.18 -8.47 0.81
C LYS A 66 -2.50 -6.97 0.78
N ILE A 67 -2.59 -6.38 1.96
CA ILE A 67 -2.85 -4.96 2.15
C ILE A 67 -1.58 -4.33 2.67
N GLU A 68 -1.10 -3.29 2.00
CA GLU A 68 -0.07 -2.38 2.49
C GLU A 68 -0.71 -1.01 2.73
N TYR A 69 -0.30 -0.33 3.80
CA TYR A 69 -0.93 0.93 4.18
C TYR A 69 0.06 1.93 4.78
N ASP A 70 -0.20 3.20 4.47
CA ASP A 70 0.39 4.38 5.11
C ASP A 70 -0.77 5.30 5.51
N LEU A 71 -1.05 5.38 6.81
CA LEU A 71 -2.19 6.10 7.37
C LEU A 71 -1.74 7.08 8.45
N THR A 72 -2.41 8.22 8.48
CA THR A 72 -2.20 9.29 9.47
C THR A 72 -3.53 9.74 10.05
N GLY A 73 -3.47 10.51 11.14
CA GLY A 73 -4.68 11.06 11.77
C GLY A 73 -5.50 10.02 12.54
N LEU A 74 -4.87 8.89 12.89
CA LEU A 74 -5.45 7.82 13.70
C LEU A 74 -5.37 8.15 15.20
N GLU A 75 -6.05 7.36 16.02
CA GLU A 75 -5.90 7.41 17.48
C GLU A 75 -4.48 6.99 17.88
N PRO A 76 -3.71 7.78 18.64
CA PRO A 76 -2.34 7.43 19.01
C PRO A 76 -2.22 6.17 19.88
N ASN A 77 -1.20 5.35 19.64
CA ASN A 77 -0.93 4.08 20.35
C ASN A 77 -2.13 3.13 20.39
N ALA A 78 -2.92 3.12 19.32
CA ALA A 78 -4.12 2.30 19.21
C ALA A 78 -4.03 1.33 18.03
N ASN A 79 -5.03 0.45 17.96
CA ASN A 79 -5.30 -0.40 16.81
C ASN A 79 -6.78 -0.30 16.42
N GLY A 80 -7.08 -0.54 15.16
CA GLY A 80 -8.44 -0.56 14.62
C GLY A 80 -8.50 -1.31 13.30
N GLY A 81 -9.71 -1.57 12.81
CA GLY A 81 -9.90 -2.36 11.60
C GLY A 81 -9.52 -1.65 10.31
N LEU A 82 -8.99 -2.38 9.33
CA LEU A 82 -8.77 -1.93 7.95
C LEU A 82 -9.31 -2.98 6.98
N HIS A 83 -10.42 -2.69 6.30
CA HIS A 83 -11.17 -3.72 5.57
C HIS A 83 -11.62 -3.25 4.19
N ILE A 84 -11.71 -4.19 3.23
CA ILE A 84 -12.49 -3.97 2.01
C ILE A 84 -13.97 -4.26 2.30
N HIS A 85 -14.84 -3.36 1.86
CA HIS A 85 -16.28 -3.38 2.06
C HIS A 85 -17.05 -3.64 0.76
N SER A 86 -18.26 -4.20 0.89
CA SER A 86 -19.07 -4.66 -0.24
C SER A 86 -19.64 -3.52 -1.09
N GLY A 87 -19.66 -2.31 -0.53
CA GLY A 87 -20.09 -1.11 -1.21
C GLY A 87 -19.03 -0.52 -2.12
N THR A 88 -19.49 0.30 -3.06
CA THR A 88 -18.66 0.93 -4.11
C THR A 88 -18.73 2.46 -4.05
N SER A 89 -19.05 3.00 -2.87
CA SER A 89 -19.19 4.44 -2.65
C SER A 89 -18.65 4.85 -1.29
N CYS A 90 -17.71 5.80 -1.29
CA CYS A 90 -17.28 6.56 -0.13
C CYS A 90 -17.91 7.97 -0.11
N LYS A 91 -19.09 8.15 -0.73
CA LYS A 91 -19.85 9.42 -0.69
C LYS A 91 -21.11 9.33 0.16
N ASP A 92 -21.56 8.11 0.43
CA ASP A 92 -22.82 7.81 1.07
C ASP A 92 -22.62 6.63 2.03
N ALA A 93 -22.71 6.91 3.33
CA ALA A 93 -22.43 5.93 4.38
C ALA A 93 -23.35 4.69 4.30
N GLU A 94 -24.58 4.86 3.81
CA GLU A 94 -25.55 3.76 3.67
C GLU A 94 -25.17 2.79 2.55
N LYS A 95 -24.38 3.26 1.57
CA LYS A 95 -23.95 2.48 0.41
C LYS A 95 -22.62 1.75 0.59
N VAL A 96 -21.92 1.96 1.69
CA VAL A 96 -20.62 1.30 1.96
C VAL A 96 -20.80 -0.18 2.29
N GLY A 97 -21.91 -0.57 2.93
CA GLY A 97 -22.16 -1.97 3.28
C GLY A 97 -21.21 -2.52 4.36
N GLY A 98 -21.07 -3.84 4.42
CA GLY A 98 -20.22 -4.57 5.38
C GLY A 98 -18.96 -5.16 4.74
N HIS A 99 -18.24 -6.02 5.46
CA HIS A 99 -17.01 -6.63 4.95
C HIS A 99 -17.23 -7.44 3.66
N TYR A 100 -16.32 -7.27 2.69
CA TYR A 100 -16.37 -7.93 1.40
C TYR A 100 -15.49 -9.17 1.38
N TYR A 101 -16.12 -10.34 1.35
CA TYR A 101 -15.44 -11.63 1.37
C TYR A 101 -16.38 -12.72 0.82
N ALA A 102 -15.81 -13.75 0.23
CA ALA A 102 -16.49 -14.93 -0.26
C ALA A 102 -15.58 -16.17 -0.17
N PRO A 103 -16.13 -17.39 -0.14
CA PRO A 103 -17.52 -17.68 0.18
C PRO A 103 -17.82 -17.34 1.65
N LYS A 104 -19.06 -16.96 1.97
CA LYS A 104 -19.44 -16.60 3.36
C LYS A 104 -19.30 -17.76 4.35
N ALA A 105 -19.32 -19.00 3.87
CA ALA A 105 -19.21 -20.21 4.68
C ALA A 105 -17.86 -20.37 5.37
N ASP A 106 -16.79 -19.77 4.82
CA ASP A 106 -15.42 -19.92 5.33
C ASP A 106 -15.10 -18.96 6.48
N GLY A 107 -16.03 -18.04 6.79
CA GLY A 107 -15.88 -17.06 7.86
C GLY A 107 -15.32 -15.73 7.39
N ASP A 108 -15.45 -14.73 8.27
CA ASP A 108 -15.07 -13.35 8.01
C ASP A 108 -13.66 -13.06 8.56
N TYR A 109 -12.64 -13.25 7.72
CA TYR A 109 -11.24 -13.06 8.12
C TYR A 109 -10.88 -11.59 8.37
N TRP A 110 -11.69 -10.63 7.87
CA TRP A 110 -11.47 -9.21 8.13
C TRP A 110 -11.55 -8.84 9.61
N LYS A 111 -12.25 -9.62 10.44
CA LYS A 111 -12.40 -9.34 11.89
C LYS A 111 -11.08 -9.24 12.66
N ASN A 112 -9.99 -9.78 12.11
CA ASN A 112 -8.65 -9.74 12.73
C ASN A 112 -7.67 -8.85 11.95
N ALA A 113 -8.14 -8.13 10.92
CA ALA A 113 -7.32 -7.31 10.04
C ALA A 113 -7.26 -5.87 10.56
N ASN A 114 -6.16 -5.55 11.25
CA ASN A 114 -6.03 -4.29 11.96
C ASN A 114 -4.80 -3.50 11.49
N TRP A 115 -4.94 -2.17 11.50
CA TRP A 115 -3.80 -1.25 11.57
C TRP A 115 -3.34 -1.11 13.03
N VAL A 116 -2.06 -0.76 13.22
CA VAL A 116 -1.49 -0.39 14.52
C VAL A 116 -0.75 0.92 14.37
N SER A 117 -1.09 1.90 15.21
CA SER A 117 -0.52 3.24 15.14
C SER A 117 0.51 3.49 16.24
N ASP A 118 1.41 4.43 15.97
CA ASP A 118 2.41 4.90 16.91
C ASP A 118 1.87 6.04 17.82
N SER A 119 2.77 6.63 18.61
CA SER A 119 2.45 7.73 19.52
C SER A 119 1.98 9.03 18.85
N LYS A 120 2.08 9.15 17.53
CA LYS A 120 1.61 10.29 16.74
C LYS A 120 0.31 10.01 15.99
N GLY A 121 -0.20 8.79 16.04
CA GLY A 121 -1.35 8.38 15.24
C GLY A 121 -0.99 8.11 13.77
N GLU A 122 0.27 7.76 13.52
CA GLU A 122 0.79 7.30 12.22
C GLU A 122 0.84 5.77 12.23
N ALA A 123 0.41 5.13 11.14
CA ALA A 123 0.42 3.68 11.00
C ALA A 123 0.96 3.30 9.61
N HIS A 124 2.09 2.60 9.58
CA HIS A 124 2.71 2.07 8.38
C HIS A 124 2.89 0.56 8.56
N GLY A 125 2.37 -0.23 7.63
CA GLY A 125 2.49 -1.68 7.76
C GLY A 125 1.77 -2.44 6.67
N SER A 126 1.73 -3.76 6.85
CA SER A 126 1.03 -4.65 5.94
C SER A 126 0.49 -5.88 6.66
N PHE A 127 -0.51 -6.50 6.06
CA PHE A 127 -1.02 -7.81 6.46
C PHE A 127 -1.57 -8.56 5.24
N GLN A 128 -1.72 -9.87 5.37
CA GLN A 128 -2.32 -10.71 4.34
C GLN A 128 -3.39 -11.60 4.96
N LEU A 129 -4.49 -11.80 4.24
CA LEU A 129 -5.59 -12.66 4.66
C LEU A 129 -6.32 -13.28 3.46
N ILE A 130 -7.16 -14.27 3.76
CA ILE A 130 -8.05 -14.89 2.77
C ILE A 130 -9.31 -14.02 2.65
N SER A 131 -9.52 -13.41 1.48
CA SER A 131 -10.80 -12.77 1.13
C SER A 131 -11.68 -13.67 0.25
N GLY A 132 -11.04 -14.63 -0.43
CA GLY A 132 -11.57 -15.51 -1.47
C GLY A 132 -12.08 -14.77 -2.71
N LEU A 133 -11.62 -13.54 -2.90
CA LEU A 133 -11.99 -12.66 -4.01
C LEU A 133 -10.73 -12.20 -4.75
N ASN A 134 -10.82 -12.12 -6.06
CA ASN A 134 -9.68 -11.69 -6.88
C ASN A 134 -9.70 -10.17 -7.09
N ARG A 135 -8.66 -9.64 -7.73
CA ARG A 135 -8.53 -8.23 -8.08
C ARG A 135 -9.75 -7.66 -8.80
N LYS A 136 -10.29 -8.38 -9.80
CA LYS A 136 -11.42 -7.90 -10.60
C LYS A 136 -12.69 -7.76 -9.76
N ASP A 137 -12.87 -8.65 -8.79
CA ASP A 137 -13.99 -8.58 -7.85
C ASP A 137 -13.88 -7.36 -6.93
N ASN A 138 -12.65 -6.91 -6.60
CA ASN A 138 -12.42 -5.81 -5.66
C ASN A 138 -12.27 -4.43 -6.31
N LEU A 139 -12.10 -4.33 -7.62
CA LEU A 139 -12.04 -3.05 -8.32
C LEU A 139 -13.33 -2.25 -8.10
N GLY A 140 -13.20 -1.02 -7.60
CA GLY A 140 -14.30 -0.11 -7.30
C GLY A 140 -14.93 -0.32 -5.92
N HIS A 141 -14.44 -1.25 -5.11
CA HIS A 141 -14.92 -1.46 -3.75
C HIS A 141 -14.28 -0.50 -2.75
N ALA A 142 -15.01 -0.18 -1.68
CA ALA A 142 -14.54 0.73 -0.64
C ALA A 142 -13.57 0.03 0.32
N VAL A 143 -12.43 0.65 0.60
CA VAL A 143 -11.60 0.37 1.78
C VAL A 143 -12.10 1.26 2.91
N VAL A 144 -12.35 0.68 4.08
CA VAL A 144 -12.84 1.38 5.27
C VAL A 144 -11.84 1.24 6.41
N VAL A 145 -11.51 2.37 7.02
CA VAL A 145 -10.73 2.45 8.26
C VAL A 145 -11.68 2.58 9.43
N HIS A 146 -11.53 1.72 10.43
CA HIS A 146 -12.25 1.76 11.69
C HIS A 146 -11.36 2.27 12.83
N ALA A 147 -11.94 3.03 13.76
CA ALA A 147 -11.33 3.38 15.05
C ALA A 147 -11.23 2.16 15.98
N SER A 148 -10.53 2.30 17.11
CA SER A 148 -10.41 1.22 18.12
C SER A 148 -11.75 0.79 18.71
N ASN A 149 -12.73 1.71 18.75
CA ASN A 149 -14.09 1.43 19.19
C ASN A 149 -15.00 0.83 18.09
N GLY A 150 -14.47 0.57 16.90
CA GLY A 150 -15.18 0.00 15.76
C GLY A 150 -15.93 1.00 14.87
N SER A 151 -15.96 2.30 15.22
CA SER A 151 -16.58 3.34 14.39
C SER A 151 -15.83 3.50 13.07
N ARG A 152 -16.55 3.75 11.98
CA ARG A 152 -15.93 4.02 10.67
C ARG A 152 -15.42 5.45 10.61
N ILE A 153 -14.13 5.62 10.35
CA ILE A 153 -13.43 6.92 10.41
C ILE A 153 -12.72 7.29 9.10
N GLY A 154 -12.43 6.31 8.24
CA GLY A 154 -11.84 6.57 6.91
C GLY A 154 -12.50 5.75 5.81
N CYS A 155 -12.47 6.27 4.57
CA CYS A 155 -12.97 5.57 3.39
C CYS A 155 -12.16 5.98 2.14
N GLY A 156 -11.84 5.03 1.28
CA GLY A 156 -11.33 5.25 -0.08
C GLY A 156 -11.85 4.19 -1.04
N ILE A 157 -11.88 4.46 -2.35
CA ILE A 157 -12.30 3.47 -3.35
C ILE A 157 -11.05 2.85 -3.98
N LEU A 158 -11.04 1.52 -4.11
CA LEU A 158 -10.00 0.79 -4.83
C LEU A 158 -10.09 1.09 -6.32
N GLU A 159 -9.10 1.78 -6.84
CA GLU A 159 -8.94 2.12 -8.24
C GLU A 159 -7.67 1.46 -8.80
N LYS A 160 -7.48 1.55 -10.11
CA LYS A 160 -6.22 1.10 -10.71
C LYS A 160 -5.17 2.15 -10.36
N GLU A 161 -4.01 1.69 -9.91
CA GLU A 161 -2.78 2.49 -9.89
C GLU A 161 -2.45 3.06 -11.29
#